data_AF-A0A951Z7P4-F1
#
_entry.id   AF-A0A951Z7P4-F1
#
_cell.length_a   1.000
_cell.length_b   1.000
_cell.length_c   1.000
_cell.angle_alpha   90.00
_cell.angle_beta   90.00
_cell.angle_gamma   90.00
#
_symmetry.space_group_name_H-M   'P 1'
#
loop_
_entity.id
_entity.type
_entity.pdbx_description
1 polymer ?
#
loop_
_entity_poly.entity_id
_entity_poly.type
_entity_poly.pdbx_seq_one_letter_code
_entity_poly.pdbx_strand_id
1 'polypeptide(L)'
;MQGDTMVQAALRIKKLGVLSAPWRLDGDPERVAFVREAFAVVPGLVEGALWAAMDAFAKGWSIQELVWERRDDRWLIAALRPKDPARFGIEFDAFGRISGLQLHQPGEPSQSLARDKFVLYVHQPTYARPKGQSDLDPAFRHWQAKTTLLTAWRTHLEQFASPTVLGKYQRGLPSAEQSAILAALRDLSQSSAIVYP
;
A
#
# COMPACT_ATOMS: atom_id res chain seq x y z
N MET A 1 1.28 -1.65 6.10
CA MET A 1 -0.19 -1.58 5.91
C MET A 1 -0.65 -1.88 4.48
N GLN A 2 -0.06 -1.30 3.42
CA GLN A 2 -0.58 -1.48 2.05
C GLN A 2 -0.54 -2.94 1.52
N GLY A 3 0.23 -3.84 2.13
CA GLY A 3 0.20 -5.28 1.84
C GLY A 3 -0.95 -6.06 2.50
N ASP A 4 -1.74 -5.42 3.37
CA ASP A 4 -2.95 -6.03 3.93
C ASP A 4 -4.09 -5.99 2.88
N THR A 5 -4.75 -7.13 2.68
CA THR A 5 -5.78 -7.29 1.62
C THR A 5 -6.98 -6.37 1.81
N MET A 6 -7.41 -6.12 3.05
CA MET A 6 -8.56 -5.23 3.33
C MET A 6 -8.18 -3.77 3.12
N VAL A 7 -6.97 -3.39 3.53
CA VAL A 7 -6.42 -2.05 3.26
C VAL A 7 -6.29 -1.82 1.75
N GLN A 8 -5.75 -2.79 1.02
CA GLN A 8 -5.60 -2.71 -0.44
C GLN A 8 -6.95 -2.60 -1.15
N ALA A 9 -7.94 -3.40 -0.73
CA ALA A 9 -9.30 -3.35 -1.28
C ALA A 9 -9.95 -1.98 -1.05
N ALA A 10 -9.89 -1.44 0.17
CA ALA A 10 -10.45 -0.14 0.50
C ALA A 10 -9.81 1.00 -0.31
N LEU A 11 -8.47 1.04 -0.39
CA LEU A 11 -7.75 2.01 -1.21
C LEU A 11 -8.13 1.88 -2.69
N ARG A 12 -8.24 0.65 -3.22
CA ARG A 12 -8.61 0.41 -4.62
C ARG A 12 -10.03 0.86 -4.93
N ILE A 13 -11.00 0.57 -4.06
CA ILE A 13 -12.38 1.03 -4.20
C ILE A 13 -12.43 2.55 -4.24
N LYS A 14 -11.71 3.23 -3.34
CA LYS A 14 -11.63 4.69 -3.31
C LYS A 14 -11.07 5.27 -4.61
N LYS A 15 -9.99 4.66 -5.13
CA LYS A 15 -9.42 5.07 -6.44
C LYS A 15 -10.39 4.86 -7.60
N LEU A 16 -11.03 3.69 -7.66
CA LEU A 16 -11.99 3.37 -8.71
C LEU A 16 -13.22 4.29 -8.67
N GLY A 17 -13.68 4.68 -7.48
CA GLY A 17 -14.79 5.63 -7.32
C GLY A 17 -14.47 7.04 -7.85
N VAL A 18 -13.19 7.46 -7.81
CA VAL A 18 -12.77 8.71 -8.44
C VAL A 18 -12.67 8.54 -9.96
N LEU A 19 -12.07 7.44 -10.44
CA LEU A 19 -11.93 7.18 -11.87
C LEU A 19 -13.26 6.94 -12.59
N SER A 20 -14.30 6.48 -11.88
CA SER A 20 -15.62 6.27 -12.49
C SER A 20 -16.37 7.58 -12.75
N ALA A 21 -15.94 8.70 -12.16
CA ALA A 21 -16.55 9.98 -12.40
C ALA A 21 -16.12 10.52 -13.78
N PRO A 22 -17.07 10.93 -14.66
CA PRO A 22 -16.71 11.53 -15.93
C PRO A 22 -16.02 12.87 -15.68
N TRP A 23 -14.96 13.16 -16.45
CA TRP A 23 -14.26 14.44 -16.42
C TRP A 23 -14.62 15.26 -17.66
N ARG A 24 -14.55 16.59 -17.52
CA ARG A 24 -14.75 17.54 -18.62
C ARG A 24 -13.66 18.61 -18.58
N LEU A 25 -13.32 19.13 -19.76
CA LEU A 25 -12.52 20.34 -19.89
C LEU A 25 -13.47 21.52 -20.03
N ASP A 26 -13.18 22.60 -19.31
CA ASP A 26 -13.95 23.84 -19.33
C ASP A 26 -13.00 25.01 -19.60
N GLY A 27 -13.48 26.03 -20.31
CA GLY A 27 -12.69 27.18 -20.72
C GLY A 27 -12.83 27.52 -22.21
N ASP A 28 -11.86 28.29 -22.70
CA ASP A 28 -11.81 28.76 -24.09
C ASP A 28 -11.77 27.59 -25.10
N PRO A 29 -12.62 27.59 -26.16
CA PRO A 29 -12.73 26.48 -27.10
C PRO A 29 -11.42 26.08 -27.77
N GLU A 30 -10.56 27.05 -28.13
CA GLU A 30 -9.28 26.76 -28.78
C GLU A 30 -8.32 26.06 -27.82
N ARG A 31 -8.23 26.54 -26.57
CA ARG A 31 -7.42 25.91 -25.53
C ARG A 31 -7.93 24.52 -25.16
N VAL A 32 -9.25 24.35 -25.06
CA VAL A 32 -9.87 23.05 -24.77
C VAL A 32 -9.58 22.05 -25.89
N ALA A 33 -9.66 22.48 -27.15
CA ALA A 33 -9.32 21.63 -28.29
C ALA A 33 -7.85 21.20 -28.24
N PHE A 34 -6.93 22.13 -27.95
CA PHE A 34 -5.51 21.83 -27.80
C PHE A 34 -5.22 20.84 -26.67
N VAL A 35 -5.77 21.06 -25.47
CA VAL A 35 -5.56 20.16 -24.33
C VAL A 35 -6.15 18.78 -24.60
N ARG A 36 -7.31 18.72 -25.25
CA ARG A 36 -7.93 17.45 -25.66
C ARG A 36 -7.05 16.69 -26.64
N GLU A 37 -6.49 17.37 -27.64
CA GLU A 37 -5.53 16.79 -28.58
C GLU A 37 -4.28 16.28 -27.84
N ALA A 38 -3.70 17.10 -26.95
CA ALA A 38 -2.53 16.72 -26.17
C ALA A 38 -2.77 15.48 -25.30
N PHE A 39 -3.95 15.32 -24.70
CA PHE A 39 -4.31 14.12 -23.93
C PHE A 39 -4.56 12.91 -24.83
N ALA A 40 -5.07 13.09 -26.04
CA ALA A 40 -5.32 12.00 -26.99
C ALA A 40 -4.02 11.38 -27.53
N VAL A 41 -2.91 12.14 -27.53
CA VAL A 41 -1.59 11.67 -27.99
C VAL A 41 -1.05 10.51 -27.15
N VAL A 42 -1.35 10.50 -25.84
CA VAL A 42 -0.89 9.47 -24.91
C VAL A 42 -2.11 8.74 -24.34
N PRO A 43 -2.46 7.55 -24.86
CA PRO A 43 -3.61 6.79 -24.39
C PRO A 43 -3.55 6.53 -22.87
N GLY A 44 -4.64 6.85 -22.17
CA GLY A 44 -4.73 6.64 -20.73
C GLY A 44 -3.93 7.61 -19.86
N LEU A 45 -3.41 8.72 -20.42
CA LEU A 45 -2.62 9.70 -19.68
C LEU A 45 -3.38 10.24 -18.47
N VAL A 46 -4.65 10.63 -18.66
CA VAL A 46 -5.47 11.24 -17.61
C VAL A 46 -5.79 10.22 -16.51
N GLU A 47 -6.26 9.03 -16.89
CA GLU A 47 -6.60 7.96 -15.96
C GLU A 47 -5.37 7.48 -15.19
N GLY A 48 -4.24 7.31 -15.87
CA GLY A 48 -2.97 6.95 -15.27
C GLY A 48 -2.44 8.02 -14.30
N ALA A 49 -2.55 9.30 -14.69
CA ALA A 49 -2.16 10.41 -13.84
C ALA A 49 -3.03 10.51 -12.58
N LEU A 50 -4.35 10.36 -12.70
CA LEU A 50 -5.26 10.34 -11.56
C LEU A 50 -4.99 9.13 -10.66
N TRP A 51 -4.81 7.94 -11.24
CA TRP A 51 -4.50 6.73 -10.50
C TRP A 51 -3.22 6.86 -9.65
N ALA A 52 -2.17 7.44 -10.25
CA ALA A 52 -0.91 7.72 -9.59
C ALA A 52 -1.04 8.85 -8.55
N ALA A 53 -1.79 9.91 -8.87
CA ALA A 53 -2.03 11.01 -7.93
C ALA A 53 -2.66 10.49 -6.63
N MET A 54 -3.60 9.56 -6.75
CA MET A 54 -4.31 8.97 -5.61
C MET A 54 -3.46 8.00 -4.75
N ASP A 55 -2.19 7.74 -5.08
CA ASP A 55 -1.26 7.13 -4.09
C ASP A 55 -1.13 8.00 -2.82
N ALA A 56 -1.44 9.29 -2.93
CA ALA A 56 -1.54 10.20 -1.81
C ALA A 56 -2.57 9.77 -0.74
N PHE A 57 -3.58 8.97 -1.09
CA PHE A 57 -4.51 8.42 -0.09
C PHE A 57 -3.78 7.57 0.95
N ALA A 58 -2.76 6.82 0.52
CA ALA A 58 -1.94 5.99 1.41
C ALA A 58 -0.73 6.74 1.98
N LYS A 59 -0.20 7.74 1.27
CA LYS A 59 1.09 8.38 1.58
C LYS A 59 0.99 9.84 2.05
N GLY A 60 -0.20 10.43 2.06
CA GLY A 60 -0.43 11.86 2.31
C GLY A 60 -0.21 12.75 1.08
N TRP A 61 0.68 12.37 0.16
CA TRP A 61 0.94 13.13 -1.06
C TRP A 61 1.52 12.25 -2.17
N SER A 62 1.53 12.76 -3.40
CA SER A 62 2.10 12.13 -4.57
C SER A 62 2.77 13.15 -5.48
N ILE A 63 3.73 12.65 -6.28
CA ILE A 63 4.59 13.44 -7.15
C ILE A 63 4.64 12.76 -8.51
N GLN A 64 4.47 13.53 -9.57
CA GLN A 64 4.60 13.06 -10.94
C GLN A 64 5.44 14.05 -11.73
N GLU A 65 6.48 13.57 -12.40
CA GLU A 65 7.29 14.39 -13.30
C GLU A 65 6.58 14.58 -14.64
N LEU A 66 6.52 15.83 -15.11
CA LEU A 66 6.07 16.21 -16.43
C LEU A 66 7.20 15.98 -17.43
N VAL A 67 7.01 15.02 -18.33
CA VAL A 67 7.93 14.79 -19.45
C VAL A 67 7.36 15.46 -20.68
N TRP A 68 8.09 16.46 -21.17
CA TRP A 68 7.75 17.20 -22.37
C TRP A 68 8.47 16.62 -23.57
N GLU A 69 7.78 16.53 -24.70
CA GLU A 69 8.35 16.14 -25.98
C GLU A 69 7.92 17.16 -27.03
N ARG A 70 8.85 17.56 -27.90
CA ARG A 70 8.53 18.38 -29.05
C ARG A 70 8.06 17.46 -30.17
N ARG A 71 6.83 17.68 -30.65
CA ARG A 71 6.30 17.03 -31.86
C ARG A 71 5.91 18.11 -32.84
N ASP A 72 6.50 18.06 -34.03
CA ASP A 72 6.47 19.14 -35.01
C ASP A 72 6.94 20.47 -34.36
N ASP A 73 6.12 21.52 -34.42
CA ASP A 73 6.39 22.83 -33.81
C ASP A 73 5.67 23.07 -32.48
N ARG A 74 5.23 21.99 -31.81
CA ARG A 74 4.51 22.09 -30.53
C ARG A 74 5.19 21.28 -29.44
N TRP A 75 5.17 21.81 -28.21
CA TRP A 75 5.51 21.05 -27.00
C TRP A 75 4.27 20.36 -26.47
N LEU A 76 4.36 19.05 -26.28
CA LEU A 76 3.28 18.20 -25.80
C LEU A 76 3.77 17.41 -24.58
N ILE A 77 2.81 16.98 -23.75
CA ILE A 77 3.10 16.08 -22.63
C ILE A 77 3.27 14.67 -23.18
N ALA A 78 4.49 14.16 -23.11
CA ALA A 78 4.84 12.81 -23.56
C ALA A 78 4.53 11.76 -22.49
N ALA A 79 4.69 12.13 -21.22
CA ALA A 79 4.39 11.28 -20.09
C ALA A 79 4.23 12.07 -18.79
N LEU A 80 3.45 11.51 -17.87
CA LEU A 80 3.48 11.82 -16.46
C LEU A 80 4.11 10.64 -15.74
N ARG A 81 5.28 10.85 -15.12
CA ARG A 81 6.06 9.77 -14.50
C ARG A 81 5.96 9.85 -12.98
N PRO A 82 5.21 8.95 -12.32
CA PRO A 82 5.11 8.92 -10.87
C PRO A 82 6.50 8.72 -10.25
N LYS A 83 6.77 9.45 -9.16
CA LYS A 83 7.99 9.34 -8.39
C LYS A 83 7.68 8.83 -6.99
N ASP A 84 8.66 8.19 -6.36
CA ASP A 84 8.54 7.76 -4.97
C ASP A 84 8.60 8.97 -4.03
N PRO A 85 7.51 9.37 -3.35
CA PRO A 85 7.50 10.57 -2.51
C PRO A 85 8.47 10.47 -1.32
N ALA A 86 8.89 9.27 -0.92
CA ALA A 86 9.86 9.09 0.15
C ALA A 86 11.25 9.68 -0.18
N ARG A 87 11.56 9.83 -1.47
CA ARG A 87 12.83 10.41 -1.95
C ARG A 87 12.80 11.93 -2.08
N PHE A 88 11.68 12.58 -1.76
CA PHE A 88 11.49 14.01 -2.02
C PHE A 88 11.10 14.81 -0.77
N GLY A 89 11.74 15.96 -0.62
CA GLY A 89 11.38 17.07 0.25
C GLY A 89 10.50 18.08 -0.48
N ILE A 90 9.64 18.81 0.26
CA ILE A 90 8.92 19.98 -0.27
C ILE A 90 9.63 21.20 0.27
N GLU A 91 9.98 22.13 -0.61
CA GLU A 91 10.50 23.44 -0.26
C GLU A 91 9.35 24.45 -0.27
N PHE A 92 9.34 25.34 0.73
CA PHE A 92 8.33 26.40 0.86
C PHE A 92 8.99 27.77 0.73
N ASP A 93 8.30 28.71 0.09
CA ASP A 93 8.67 30.11 0.12
C ASP A 93 8.29 30.77 1.47
N ALA A 94 8.62 32.06 1.61
CA ALA A 94 8.29 32.85 2.80
C ALA A 94 6.78 32.97 3.07
N PHE A 95 5.93 32.63 2.10
CA PHE A 95 4.47 32.68 2.19
C PHE A 95 3.84 31.30 2.35
N GLY A 96 4.64 30.24 2.53
CA GLY A 96 4.17 28.87 2.70
C GLY A 96 3.66 28.23 1.41
N ARG A 97 3.98 28.78 0.24
CA ARG A 97 3.70 28.15 -1.06
C ARG A 97 4.83 27.20 -1.41
N ILE A 98 4.50 26.12 -2.11
CA ILE A 98 5.51 25.18 -2.58
C ILE A 98 6.36 25.88 -3.66
N SER A 99 7.63 26.14 -3.36
CA SER A 99 8.58 26.82 -4.25
C SER A 99 9.44 25.84 -5.06
N GLY A 100 9.69 24.66 -4.50
CA GLY A 100 10.59 23.67 -5.09
C GLY A 100 10.45 22.30 -4.47
N LEU A 101 11.23 21.35 -4.97
CA LEU A 101 11.38 20.01 -4.41
C LEU A 101 12.83 19.72 -4.14
N GLN A 102 13.11 18.98 -3.07
CA GLN A 102 14.46 18.51 -2.76
C GLN A 102 14.54 17.01 -3.01
N LEU A 103 15.36 16.56 -3.96
CA LEU A 103 15.59 15.15 -4.22
C LEU A 103 16.70 14.63 -3.31
N HIS A 104 16.42 13.51 -2.64
CA HIS A 104 17.37 12.79 -1.79
C HIS A 104 17.71 11.44 -2.45
N GLN A 105 18.93 11.32 -2.94
CA GLN A 105 19.49 10.07 -3.45
C GLN A 105 20.48 9.48 -2.45
N PRO A 106 20.44 8.16 -2.18
CA PRO A 106 21.42 7.54 -1.29
C PRO A 106 22.85 7.75 -1.80
N GLY A 107 23.71 8.35 -0.97
CA GLY A 107 25.12 8.57 -1.32
C GLY A 107 25.41 9.84 -2.13
N GLU A 108 24.40 10.63 -2.46
CA GLU A 108 24.54 11.88 -3.21
C GLU A 108 24.05 13.09 -2.38
N PRO A 109 24.60 14.30 -2.60
CA PRO A 109 24.07 15.50 -1.99
C PRO A 109 22.63 15.75 -2.46
N SER A 110 21.81 16.34 -1.59
CA SER A 110 20.44 16.69 -1.94
C SER A 110 20.42 17.68 -3.11
N GLN A 111 19.57 17.42 -4.10
CA GLN A 111 19.43 18.27 -5.28
C GLN A 111 18.11 19.05 -5.22
N SER A 112 18.19 20.38 -5.38
CA SER A 112 16.97 21.19 -5.55
C SER A 112 16.45 21.09 -6.99
N LEU A 113 15.14 20.92 -7.12
CA LEU A 113 14.42 20.70 -8.36
C LEU A 113 13.30 21.73 -8.50
N ALA A 114 13.15 22.25 -9.71
CA ALA A 114 12.15 23.27 -10.02
C ALA A 114 10.73 22.69 -9.96
N ARG A 115 9.82 23.43 -9.30
CA ARG A 115 8.44 23.02 -9.02
C ARG A 115 7.57 22.86 -10.28
N ASP A 116 7.84 23.63 -11.32
CA ASP A 116 7.12 23.65 -12.60
C ASP A 116 7.24 22.34 -13.39
N LYS A 117 8.29 21.55 -13.13
CA LYS A 117 8.49 20.23 -13.76
C LYS A 117 7.66 19.11 -13.16
N PHE A 118 6.91 19.37 -12.07
CA PHE A 118 6.21 18.32 -11.34
C PHE A 118 4.73 18.66 -11.12
N VAL A 119 3.87 17.65 -11.22
CA VAL A 119 2.51 17.67 -10.70
C VAL A 119 2.55 17.10 -9.29
N LEU A 120 2.06 17.87 -8.32
CA LEU A 120 1.96 17.49 -6.93
C LEU A 120 0.49 17.37 -6.55
N TYR A 121 0.13 16.31 -5.83
CA TYR A 121 -1.17 16.20 -5.19
C TYR A 121 -0.97 15.93 -3.70
N VAL A 122 -1.56 16.79 -2.87
CA VAL A 122 -1.49 16.70 -1.40
C VAL A 122 -2.88 16.36 -0.89
N HIS A 123 -2.99 15.22 -0.21
CA HIS A 123 -4.24 14.71 0.33
C HIS A 123 -4.44 15.21 1.77
N GLN A 124 -5.58 15.84 2.02
CA GLN A 124 -5.96 16.37 3.34
C GLN A 124 -4.83 17.19 4.03
N PRO A 125 -4.29 18.24 3.37
CA PRO A 125 -3.29 19.09 4.00
C PRO A 125 -3.88 19.79 5.23
N THR A 126 -3.09 19.86 6.30
CA THR A 126 -3.39 20.67 7.47
C THR A 126 -2.18 21.55 7.78
N TYR A 127 -2.37 22.61 8.56
CA TYR A 127 -1.26 23.47 8.99
C TYR A 127 -0.10 22.68 9.62
N ALA A 128 -0.44 21.67 10.45
CA ALA A 128 0.55 20.81 11.09
C ALA A 128 1.17 19.76 10.13
N ARG A 129 0.54 19.49 8.98
CA ARG A 129 0.95 18.46 8.02
C ARG A 129 0.88 19.00 6.59
N PRO A 130 1.87 19.79 6.16
CA PRO A 130 1.88 20.39 4.82
C PRO A 130 2.14 19.37 3.71
N LYS A 131 2.72 18.21 4.03
CA LYS A 131 2.84 17.05 3.12
C LYS A 131 1.58 16.16 3.08
N GLY A 132 0.47 16.63 3.65
CA GLY A 132 -0.79 15.90 3.69
C GLY A 132 -0.88 14.84 4.79
N GLN A 133 -2.03 14.20 4.85
CA GLN A 133 -2.37 13.18 5.83
C GLN A 133 -2.81 11.90 5.12
N SER A 134 -2.37 10.75 5.62
CA SER A 134 -2.75 9.44 5.07
C SER A 134 -4.09 8.99 5.62
N ASP A 135 -4.93 8.38 4.77
CA ASP A 135 -6.13 7.66 5.23
C ASP A 135 -5.77 6.45 6.11
N LEU A 136 -4.51 6.00 6.06
CA LEU A 136 -4.02 4.86 6.84
C LEU A 136 -3.65 5.25 8.28
N ASP A 137 -3.43 6.53 8.57
CA ASP A 137 -3.11 7.00 9.92
C ASP A 137 -4.16 6.59 10.97
N PRO A 138 -5.47 6.87 10.77
CA PRO A 138 -6.49 6.41 11.72
C PRO A 138 -6.67 4.89 11.71
N ALA A 139 -6.42 4.23 10.57
CA ALA A 139 -6.56 2.78 10.45
C ALA A 139 -5.40 1.99 11.09
N PHE A 140 -4.28 2.66 11.42
CA PHE A 140 -3.06 2.01 11.90
C PHE A 140 -3.29 1.14 13.14
N ARG A 141 -4.00 1.68 14.15
CA ARG A 141 -4.26 0.96 15.41
C ARG A 141 -5.09 -0.31 15.18
N HIS A 142 -6.09 -0.24 14.31
CA HIS A 142 -6.94 -1.39 13.98
C HIS A 142 -6.18 -2.44 13.18
N TRP A 143 -5.37 -2.03 12.21
CA TRP A 143 -4.50 -2.93 11.46
C TRP A 143 -3.47 -3.63 12.38
N GLN A 144 -2.88 -2.89 13.31
CA GLN A 144 -1.94 -3.43 14.29
C GLN A 144 -2.62 -4.46 15.18
N ALA A 145 -3.78 -4.12 15.76
CA ALA A 145 -4.56 -5.03 16.59
C ALA A 145 -4.96 -6.31 15.82
N LYS A 146 -5.45 -6.18 14.59
CA LYS A 146 -5.75 -7.32 13.71
C LYS A 146 -4.52 -8.21 13.52
N THR A 147 -3.37 -7.62 13.18
CA THR A 147 -2.13 -8.38 12.95
C THR A 147 -1.69 -9.13 14.19
N THR A 148 -1.72 -8.48 15.37
CA THR A 148 -1.41 -9.11 16.65
C THR A 148 -2.37 -10.24 17.00
N LEU A 149 -3.67 -10.04 16.80
CA LEU A 149 -4.69 -11.06 17.06
C LEU A 149 -4.52 -12.28 16.16
N LEU A 150 -4.22 -12.09 14.87
CA LEU A 150 -3.99 -13.21 13.95
C LEU A 150 -2.74 -14.02 14.34
N THR A 151 -1.69 -13.36 14.80
CA THR A 151 -0.49 -14.05 15.32
C THR A 151 -0.80 -14.83 16.59
N ALA A 152 -1.48 -14.20 17.57
CA ALA A 152 -1.88 -14.88 18.80
C ALA A 152 -2.83 -16.06 18.53
N TRP A 153 -3.76 -15.89 17.59
CA TRP A 153 -4.67 -16.94 17.16
C TRP A 153 -3.94 -18.12 16.51
N ARG A 154 -2.90 -17.86 15.70
CA ARG A 154 -2.06 -18.93 15.16
C ARG A 154 -1.39 -19.75 16.26
N THR A 155 -0.76 -19.10 17.23
CA THR A 155 -0.12 -19.79 18.37
C THR A 155 -1.14 -20.57 19.20
N HIS A 156 -2.33 -20.01 19.41
CA HIS A 156 -3.43 -20.71 20.06
C HIS A 156 -3.82 -21.96 19.27
N LEU A 157 -4.06 -21.85 17.97
CA LEU A 157 -4.39 -22.99 17.12
C LEU A 157 -3.28 -24.05 17.14
N GLU A 158 -2.01 -23.67 17.10
CA GLU A 158 -0.88 -24.62 17.20
C GLU A 158 -0.90 -25.41 18.52
N GLN A 159 -1.14 -24.72 19.64
CA GLN A 159 -1.17 -25.35 20.96
C GLN A 159 -2.38 -26.29 21.14
N PHE A 160 -3.55 -25.92 20.61
CA PHE A 160 -4.79 -26.69 20.80
C PHE A 160 -5.10 -27.67 19.66
N ALA A 161 -4.44 -27.56 18.51
CA ALA A 161 -4.56 -28.54 17.42
C ALA A 161 -3.83 -29.86 17.71
N SER A 162 -2.89 -29.87 18.66
CA SER A 162 -2.17 -31.07 19.10
C SER A 162 -2.45 -31.37 20.58
N PRO A 163 -3.61 -31.96 20.92
CA PRO A 163 -3.89 -32.30 22.31
C PRO A 163 -2.86 -33.31 22.82
N THR A 164 -2.22 -33.00 23.95
CA THR A 164 -1.32 -33.96 24.62
C THR A 164 -2.13 -35.16 25.11
N VAL A 165 -1.90 -36.33 24.52
CA VAL A 165 -2.56 -37.57 24.95
C VAL A 165 -1.93 -38.06 26.26
N LEU A 166 -2.74 -38.15 27.32
CA LEU A 166 -2.30 -38.62 28.64
C LEU A 166 -2.68 -40.09 28.85
N GLY A 167 -1.69 -40.97 28.92
CA GLY A 167 -1.86 -42.35 29.36
C GLY A 167 -1.56 -42.51 30.84
N LYS A 168 -2.45 -43.18 31.59
CA LYS A 168 -2.21 -43.58 32.99
C LYS A 168 -2.03 -45.10 33.03
N TYR A 169 -0.97 -45.57 33.69
CA TYR A 169 -0.73 -47.00 33.94
C TYR A 169 -0.46 -47.24 35.43
N GLN A 170 -0.64 -48.48 35.89
CA GLN A 170 -0.45 -48.85 37.28
C GLN A 170 1.04 -48.83 37.69
N ARG A 171 1.33 -48.52 38.96
CA ARG A 171 2.70 -48.58 39.49
C ARG A 171 3.19 -50.03 39.50
N GLY A 172 4.41 -50.25 38.98
CA GLY A 172 5.01 -51.59 38.86
C GLY A 172 4.92 -52.21 37.46
N LEU A 173 4.32 -51.54 36.48
CA LEU A 173 4.26 -52.02 35.10
C LEU A 173 5.67 -52.21 34.51
N PRO A 174 5.99 -53.34 33.86
CA PRO A 174 7.28 -53.55 33.19
C PRO A 174 7.59 -52.45 32.15
N SER A 175 8.87 -52.09 31.98
CA SER A 175 9.25 -50.99 31.06
C SER A 175 8.91 -51.26 29.59
N ALA A 176 8.89 -52.54 29.20
CA ALA A 176 8.49 -52.96 27.85
C ALA A 176 7.03 -52.58 27.55
N GLU A 177 6.12 -52.80 28.50
CA GLU A 177 4.70 -52.45 28.37
C GLU A 177 4.49 -50.93 28.43
N GLN A 178 5.26 -50.21 29.26
CA GLN A 178 5.24 -48.73 29.28
C GLN A 178 5.63 -48.15 27.91
N SER A 179 6.64 -48.74 27.27
CA SER A 179 7.09 -48.33 25.93
C SER A 179 6.05 -48.64 24.84
N ALA A 180 5.37 -49.78 24.94
CA ALA A 180 4.27 -50.14 24.04
C ALA A 180 3.08 -49.17 24.15
N ILE A 181 2.69 -48.80 25.38
CA ILE A 181 1.65 -47.79 25.62
C ILE A 181 2.07 -46.44 25.03
N LEU A 182 3.30 -46.00 25.26
CA LEU A 182 3.80 -44.74 24.71
C LEU A 182 3.82 -44.73 23.18
N ALA A 183 4.20 -45.85 22.54
CA ALA A 183 4.15 -46.00 21.09
C ALA A 183 2.71 -45.90 20.56
N ALA A 184 1.76 -46.60 21.17
CA ALA A 184 0.35 -46.53 20.79
C ALA A 184 -0.25 -45.12 20.95
N LEU A 185 0.11 -44.39 22.01
CA LEU A 185 -0.34 -43.01 22.22
C LEU A 185 0.28 -42.04 21.21
N ARG A 186 1.54 -42.27 20.79
CA ARG A 186 2.18 -41.49 19.72
C ARG A 186 1.49 -41.74 18.39
N ASP A 187 1.20 -42.99 18.06
CA ASP A 187 0.47 -43.35 16.85
C ASP A 187 -0.93 -42.72 16.86
N LEU A 188 -1.64 -42.73 17.99
CA LEU A 188 -2.94 -42.06 18.14
C LEU A 188 -2.84 -40.53 17.97
N SER A 189 -1.76 -39.90 18.46
CA SER A 189 -1.55 -38.45 18.29
C SER A 189 -1.25 -38.04 16.83
N GLN A 190 -0.73 -38.96 16.02
CA GLN A 190 -0.35 -38.73 14.63
C GLN A 190 -1.41 -39.24 13.64
N SER A 191 -2.22 -40.22 14.04
CA SER A 191 -3.19 -40.91 13.20
C SER A 191 -4.62 -40.50 13.56
N SER A 192 -5.36 -39.99 12.58
CA SER A 192 -6.78 -39.60 12.73
C SER A 192 -7.78 -40.76 12.55
N ALA A 193 -7.31 -42.01 12.48
CA ALA A 193 -8.12 -43.17 12.15
C ALA A 193 -8.37 -44.06 13.37
N ILE A 194 -9.64 -44.37 13.61
CA ILE A 194 -10.08 -45.34 14.63
C ILE A 194 -10.80 -46.47 13.90
N VAL A 195 -10.40 -47.72 14.18
CA VAL A 195 -11.10 -48.93 13.74
C VAL A 195 -11.79 -49.53 14.97
N TYR A 196 -13.10 -49.77 14.88
CA TYR A 196 -13.95 -50.35 15.92
C TYR A 196 -14.70 -51.57 15.35
N PRO A 197 -15.00 -52.62 16.15
CA PRO A 197 -15.73 -53.82 15.72
C PRO A 197 -17.17 -53.57 15.24
#